data_AF-A0A813N7P0-F1
#
_entry.id   AF-A0A813N7P0-F1
#
_cell.length_a   1.000
_cell.length_b   1.000
_cell.length_c   1.000
_cell.angle_alpha   90.00
_cell.angle_beta   90.00
_cell.angle_gamma   90.00
#
_symmetry.space_group_name_H-M   'P 1'
#
loop_
_entity.id
_entity.type
_entity.pdbx_description
1 polymer ?
#
loop_
_entity_poly.entity_id
_entity_poly.type
_entity_poly.pdbx_seq_one_letter_code
_entity_poly.pdbx_strand_id
1 'polypeptide(L)'
;MTLKSEIPGLAITGCVLCGLVALIHIYIFILEAILWRKRAAKVFRLPQSIVEANAGLAANQGFYNLLLAVGLIWGLAELNGSILLFFSAAIFTAGIVGVITASPRILFVQVIPAIMSFIFVDFGFFPTKNWSYWRHPLYLLIILIGAGLVTVVLSLIIKKYFLGTDSNTPSKLAPQDVEL
;
A
#
# COMPACT_ATOMS: atom_id res chain seq x y z
N MET A 1 10.03 -29.24 26.65
CA MET A 1 8.58 -28.98 26.70
C MET A 1 8.37 -27.79 27.63
N THR A 2 7.36 -26.94 27.36
CA THR A 2 6.94 -25.75 28.14
C THR A 2 7.90 -24.55 28.21
N LEU A 3 7.79 -23.64 27.24
CA LEU A 3 7.89 -22.19 27.44
C LEU A 3 7.09 -21.46 26.34
N LYS A 4 5.82 -21.85 26.18
CA LYS A 4 4.78 -21.05 25.51
C LYS A 4 4.34 -19.97 26.51
N SER A 5 5.18 -18.96 26.74
CA SER A 5 4.64 -17.68 27.23
C SER A 5 4.09 -16.95 26.01
N GLU A 6 2.98 -17.49 25.51
CA GLU A 6 2.12 -16.85 24.54
C GLU A 6 1.60 -15.58 25.21
N ILE A 7 1.73 -14.43 24.54
CA ILE A 7 0.82 -13.33 24.83
C ILE A 7 -0.31 -13.50 23.81
N PRO A 8 -1.28 -14.42 24.01
CA PRO A 8 -2.35 -14.65 23.04
C PRO A 8 -3.10 -13.34 22.75
N GLY A 9 -3.17 -12.42 23.71
CA GLY A 9 -3.73 -11.08 23.52
C GLY A 9 -3.05 -10.26 22.41
N LEU A 10 -1.72 -10.30 22.27
CA LEU A 10 -1.01 -9.57 21.22
C LEU A 10 -1.27 -10.19 19.84
N ALA A 11 -1.23 -11.52 19.75
CA ALA A 11 -1.53 -12.23 18.51
C ALA A 11 -2.97 -11.98 18.04
N ILE A 12 -3.95 -12.06 18.95
CA ILE A 12 -5.35 -11.75 18.67
C ILE A 12 -5.50 -10.30 18.22
N THR A 13 -4.86 -9.36 18.91
CA THR A 13 -4.88 -7.94 18.54
C THR A 13 -4.30 -7.73 17.14
N GLY A 14 -3.17 -8.37 16.83
CA GLY A 14 -2.56 -8.36 15.50
C GLY A 14 -3.49 -8.90 14.42
N CYS A 15 -4.16 -10.03 14.67
CA CYS A 15 -5.14 -10.59 13.74
C CYS A 15 -6.34 -9.65 13.52
N VAL A 16 -6.87 -9.02 14.58
CA VAL A 16 -7.96 -8.04 14.47
C VAL A 16 -7.54 -6.83 13.64
N LEU A 17 -6.33 -6.30 13.88
CA LEU A 17 -5.77 -5.19 13.11
C LEU A 17 -5.56 -5.57 11.64
N CYS A 18 -5.01 -6.76 11.34
CA CYS A 18 -4.90 -7.26 9.97
C CYS A 18 -6.28 -7.38 9.30
N GLY A 19 -7.31 -7.84 10.01
CA GLY A 19 -8.68 -7.90 9.51
C GLY A 19 -9.23 -6.51 9.18
N LEU A 20 -8.99 -5.52 10.05
CA LEU A 20 -9.34 -4.13 9.80
C LEU A 20 -8.64 -3.59 8.54
N VAL A 21 -7.34 -3.83 8.40
CA VAL A 21 -6.55 -3.40 7.22
C VAL A 21 -7.06 -4.06 5.94
N ALA A 22 -7.39 -5.35 5.98
CA ALA A 22 -7.99 -6.05 4.84
C ALA A 22 -9.32 -5.41 4.42
N LEU A 23 -10.20 -5.08 5.38
CA LEU A 23 -11.46 -4.39 5.11
C LEU A 23 -11.25 -3.00 4.51
N ILE A 24 -10.25 -2.25 5.00
CA ILE A 24 -9.88 -0.94 4.44
C ILE A 24 -9.49 -1.09 2.96
N HIS A 25 -8.66 -2.09 2.62
CA HIS A 25 -8.25 -2.30 1.23
C HIS A 25 -9.37 -2.83 0.33
N ILE A 26 -10.29 -3.64 0.85
CA ILE A 26 -11.51 -3.99 0.12
C ILE A 26 -12.34 -2.74 -0.18
N TYR A 27 -12.50 -1.84 0.81
CA TYR A 27 -13.19 -0.59 0.60
C TYR A 27 -12.50 0.30 -0.44
N ILE A 28 -11.17 0.39 -0.41
CA ILE A 28 -10.39 1.14 -1.42
C ILE A 28 -10.56 0.52 -2.80
N PHE A 29 -10.48 -0.82 -2.92
CA PHE A 29 -10.78 -1.52 -4.18
C PHE A 29 -12.16 -1.16 -4.72
N ILE A 30 -13.20 -1.21 -3.89
CA ILE A 30 -14.56 -0.85 -4.30
C ILE A 30 -14.61 0.60 -4.78
N LEU A 31 -13.91 1.52 -4.10
CA LEU A 31 -13.87 2.93 -4.46
C LEU A 31 -13.12 3.17 -5.79
N GLU A 32 -12.00 2.50 -6.01
CA GLU A 32 -11.08 2.73 -7.15
C GLU A 32 -11.44 1.93 -8.40
N ALA A 33 -11.97 0.71 -8.26
CA ALA A 33 -12.32 -0.13 -9.40
C ALA A 33 -13.81 -0.07 -9.77
N ILE A 34 -14.70 0.01 -8.78
CA ILE A 34 -16.15 -0.12 -9.02
C ILE A 34 -16.84 1.25 -9.01
N LEU A 35 -16.56 2.07 -8.01
CA LEU A 35 -17.27 3.34 -7.76
C LEU A 35 -16.53 4.57 -8.29
N TRP A 36 -15.38 4.41 -8.93
CA TRP A 36 -14.50 5.52 -9.33
C TRP A 36 -15.25 6.61 -10.09
N ARG A 37 -15.89 6.27 -11.20
CA ARG A 37 -16.63 7.23 -12.06
C ARG A 37 -17.76 7.95 -11.31
N LYS A 38 -18.32 7.33 -10.26
CA LYS A 38 -19.45 7.86 -9.48
C LYS A 38 -19.01 8.71 -8.28
N ARG A 39 -17.85 8.42 -7.68
CA ARG A 39 -17.45 9.00 -6.37
C ARG A 39 -16.11 9.73 -6.39
N ALA A 40 -15.22 9.44 -7.33
CA ALA A 40 -13.86 9.98 -7.34
C ALA A 40 -13.83 11.51 -7.42
N ALA A 41 -14.70 12.13 -8.23
CA ALA A 41 -14.80 13.59 -8.33
C ALA A 41 -15.03 14.24 -6.96
N LYS A 42 -15.93 13.68 -6.15
CA LYS A 42 -16.26 14.19 -4.80
C LYS A 42 -15.18 13.85 -3.77
N VAL A 43 -14.63 12.64 -3.81
CA VAL A 43 -13.66 12.14 -2.82
C VAL A 43 -12.29 12.81 -3.00
N PHE A 44 -11.84 12.92 -4.24
CA PHE A 44 -10.51 13.46 -4.58
C PHE A 44 -10.56 14.91 -5.08
N ARG A 45 -11.74 15.53 -5.16
CA ARG A 45 -11.95 16.89 -5.66
C ARG A 45 -11.38 17.08 -7.07
N LEU A 46 -11.62 16.10 -7.94
CA LEU A 46 -11.12 16.06 -9.32
C LEU A 46 -12.18 16.51 -10.32
N PRO A 47 -11.81 17.21 -11.41
CA PRO A 47 -12.68 17.43 -12.56
C PRO A 47 -13.16 16.12 -13.17
N GLN A 48 -14.38 16.08 -13.71
CA GLN A 48 -14.93 14.86 -14.31
C GLN A 48 -14.07 14.35 -15.48
N SER A 49 -13.47 15.24 -16.28
CA SER A 49 -12.57 14.86 -17.37
C SER A 49 -11.37 14.03 -16.90
N ILE A 50 -10.81 14.35 -15.73
CA ILE A 50 -9.69 13.62 -15.12
C ILE A 50 -10.15 12.28 -14.55
N VAL A 51 -11.34 12.24 -13.95
CA VAL A 51 -11.95 10.99 -13.45
C VAL A 51 -12.15 10.00 -14.59
N GLU A 52 -12.68 10.49 -15.72
CA GLU A 52 -12.91 9.70 -16.93
C GLU A 52 -11.59 9.18 -17.52
N ALA A 53 -10.59 10.07 -17.69
CA ALA A 53 -9.30 9.73 -18.27
C ALA A 53 -8.51 8.69 -17.45
N ASN A 54 -8.60 8.76 -16.12
CA ASN A 54 -7.83 7.89 -15.21
C ASN A 54 -8.58 6.64 -14.74
N ALA A 55 -9.80 6.39 -15.23
CA ALA A 55 -10.63 5.29 -14.74
C ALA A 55 -9.96 3.90 -14.89
N GLY A 56 -9.26 3.65 -16.00
CA GLY A 56 -8.54 2.39 -16.21
C GLY A 56 -7.37 2.21 -15.24
N LEU A 57 -6.59 3.29 -15.01
CA LEU A 57 -5.47 3.27 -14.07
C LEU A 57 -5.95 3.09 -12.62
N ALA A 58 -7.03 3.79 -12.25
CA ALA A 58 -7.65 3.64 -10.94
C ALA A 58 -8.16 2.21 -10.71
N ALA A 59 -8.80 1.60 -11.72
CA ALA A 59 -9.23 0.22 -11.61
C ALA A 59 -8.07 -0.76 -11.37
N ASN A 60 -6.94 -0.56 -12.05
CA ASN A 60 -5.74 -1.35 -11.82
C ASN A 60 -5.20 -1.17 -10.39
N GLN A 61 -5.14 0.06 -9.88
CA GLN A 61 -4.78 0.35 -8.48
C GLN A 61 -5.73 -0.36 -7.49
N GLY A 62 -7.03 -0.37 -7.78
CA GLY A 62 -8.01 -1.10 -7.00
C GLY A 62 -7.71 -2.60 -6.93
N PHE A 63 -7.36 -3.26 -8.04
CA PHE A 63 -7.06 -4.69 -8.04
C PHE A 63 -5.79 -5.04 -7.24
N TYR A 64 -4.78 -4.18 -7.22
CA TYR A 64 -3.64 -4.36 -6.32
C TYR A 64 -4.06 -4.30 -4.85
N ASN A 65 -4.92 -3.34 -4.48
CA ASN A 65 -5.50 -3.27 -3.13
C ASN A 65 -6.29 -4.54 -2.78
N LEU A 66 -7.05 -5.09 -3.73
CA LEU A 66 -7.77 -6.35 -3.53
C LEU A 66 -6.82 -7.53 -3.26
N LEU A 67 -5.71 -7.63 -4.01
CA LEU A 67 -4.70 -8.67 -3.78
C LEU A 67 -4.07 -8.56 -2.39
N LEU A 68 -3.78 -7.34 -1.92
CA LEU A 68 -3.27 -7.10 -0.56
C LEU A 68 -4.27 -7.56 0.51
N ALA A 69 -5.56 -7.26 0.32
CA ALA A 69 -6.62 -7.71 1.22
C ALA A 69 -6.76 -9.24 1.23
N VAL A 70 -6.76 -9.89 0.07
CA VAL A 70 -6.82 -11.36 -0.07
C VAL A 70 -5.63 -12.00 0.62
N GLY A 71 -4.43 -11.44 0.48
CA GLY A 71 -3.22 -11.90 1.15
C GLY A 71 -3.32 -11.86 2.68
N LEU A 72 -3.85 -10.77 3.25
CA LEU A 72 -4.12 -10.68 4.68
C LEU A 72 -5.19 -11.68 5.13
N ILE A 73 -6.29 -11.83 4.37
CA ILE A 73 -7.36 -12.80 4.68
C ILE A 73 -6.82 -14.22 4.66
N TRP A 74 -5.97 -14.55 3.69
CA TRP A 74 -5.31 -15.86 3.62
C TRP A 74 -4.40 -16.09 4.83
N GLY A 75 -3.57 -15.11 5.20
CA GLY A 75 -2.75 -15.17 6.40
C GLY A 75 -3.58 -15.34 7.69
N LEU A 76 -4.77 -14.73 7.77
CA LEU A 76 -5.69 -14.89 8.88
C LEU A 76 -6.31 -16.28 8.93
N ALA A 77 -6.74 -16.82 7.77
CA ALA A 77 -7.35 -18.14 7.67
C ALA A 77 -6.37 -19.26 8.09
N GLU A 78 -5.10 -19.12 7.73
CA GLU A 78 -4.03 -20.05 8.09
C GLU A 78 -3.40 -19.76 9.47
N LEU A 79 -3.81 -18.66 10.12
CA LEU A 79 -3.14 -18.10 11.31
C LEU A 79 -1.61 -18.05 11.14
N ASN A 80 -1.17 -17.61 9.97
CA ASN A 80 0.24 -17.59 9.59
C ASN A 80 0.83 -16.18 9.75
N GLY A 81 1.57 -15.98 10.86
CA GLY A 81 2.21 -14.71 11.16
C GLY A 81 3.15 -14.20 10.07
N SER A 82 3.87 -15.06 9.35
CA SER A 82 4.79 -14.63 8.29
C SER A 82 4.06 -14.03 7.09
N ILE A 83 2.91 -14.61 6.70
CA ILE A 83 2.06 -14.07 5.62
C ILE A 83 1.49 -12.71 6.05
N LEU A 84 0.96 -12.62 7.27
CA LEU A 84 0.41 -11.39 7.83
C LEU A 84 1.46 -10.27 7.89
N LEU A 85 2.69 -10.59 8.29
CA LEU A 85 3.80 -9.63 8.33
C LEU A 85 4.21 -9.16 6.94
N PHE A 86 4.31 -10.07 5.97
CA PHE A 86 4.65 -9.72 4.59
C PHE A 86 3.66 -8.70 4.01
N PHE A 87 2.35 -9.00 4.07
CA PHE A 87 1.34 -8.10 3.53
C PHE A 87 1.22 -6.79 4.31
N SER A 88 1.30 -6.83 5.65
CA SER A 88 1.29 -5.61 6.47
C SER A 88 2.48 -4.69 6.15
N ALA A 89 3.67 -5.23 5.97
CA ALA A 89 4.84 -4.46 5.59
C ALA A 89 4.77 -3.96 4.12
N ALA A 90 4.24 -4.76 3.19
CA ALA A 90 4.01 -4.32 1.82
C ALA A 90 3.05 -3.12 1.76
N ILE A 91 1.95 -3.17 2.51
CA ILE A 91 0.98 -2.08 2.65
C ILE A 91 1.63 -0.85 3.29
N PHE A 92 2.40 -1.03 4.36
CA PHE A 92 3.12 0.06 5.00
C PHE A 92 4.04 0.78 4.00
N THR A 93 4.88 0.03 3.28
CA THR A 93 5.83 0.59 2.31
C THR A 93 5.13 1.29 1.15
N ALA A 94 4.12 0.65 0.54
CA ALA A 94 3.34 1.26 -0.54
C ALA A 94 2.59 2.51 -0.05
N GLY A 95 2.05 2.46 1.17
CA GLY A 95 1.38 3.59 1.82
C GLY A 95 2.30 4.79 2.02
N ILE A 96 3.57 4.60 2.39
CA ILE A 96 4.55 5.70 2.49
C ILE A 96 4.75 6.37 1.13
N VAL A 97 4.89 5.60 0.05
CA VAL A 97 4.96 6.15 -1.31
C VAL A 97 3.67 6.92 -1.64
N GLY A 98 2.50 6.37 -1.30
CA GLY A 98 1.21 7.03 -1.48
C GLY A 98 1.06 8.33 -0.70
N VAL A 99 1.59 8.41 0.52
CA VAL A 99 1.61 9.66 1.31
C VAL A 99 2.37 10.77 0.58
N ILE A 100 3.52 10.45 -0.02
CA ILE A 100 4.36 11.41 -0.73
C ILE A 100 3.74 11.80 -2.08
N THR A 101 3.12 10.85 -2.78
CA THR A 101 2.75 11.00 -4.20
C THR A 101 1.28 11.26 -4.46
N ALA A 102 0.38 10.92 -3.54
CA ALA A 102 -1.07 10.99 -3.75
C ALA A 102 -1.81 11.81 -2.69
N SER A 103 -1.69 11.47 -1.41
CA SER A 103 -2.40 12.21 -0.35
C SER A 103 -1.85 11.96 1.05
N PRO A 104 -1.69 13.00 1.90
CA PRO A 104 -1.29 12.83 3.29
C PRO A 104 -2.30 12.02 4.12
N ARG A 105 -3.56 11.90 3.67
CA ARG A 105 -4.59 11.09 4.34
C ARG A 105 -4.24 9.59 4.37
N ILE A 106 -3.42 9.12 3.42
CA ILE A 106 -2.97 7.73 3.35
C ILE A 106 -2.18 7.32 4.59
N LEU A 107 -1.52 8.28 5.26
CA LEU A 107 -0.79 8.04 6.50
C LEU A 107 -1.72 7.43 7.57
N PHE A 108 -2.90 8.03 7.73
CA PHE A 108 -3.85 7.66 8.77
C PHE A 108 -4.71 6.45 8.40
N VAL A 109 -5.02 6.28 7.11
CA VAL A 109 -5.93 5.21 6.64
C VAL A 109 -5.19 3.92 6.30
N GLN A 110 -3.92 3.99 5.91
CA GLN A 110 -3.15 2.81 5.48
C GLN A 110 -1.89 2.61 6.32
N VAL A 111 -1.00 3.60 6.38
CA VAL A 111 0.35 3.43 6.97
C VAL A 111 0.29 3.10 8.46
N ILE A 112 -0.45 3.90 9.25
CA ILE A 112 -0.58 3.68 10.70
C ILE A 112 -1.25 2.33 11.02
N PRO A 113 -2.41 1.98 10.43
CA PRO A 113 -3.01 0.66 10.64
C PRO A 113 -2.10 -0.51 10.25
N ALA A 114 -1.35 -0.38 9.15
CA ALA A 114 -0.46 -1.43 8.66
C ALA A 114 0.75 -1.65 9.58
N ILE A 115 1.42 -0.58 10.03
CA ILE A 115 2.55 -0.73 10.97
C ILE A 115 2.10 -1.25 12.33
N MET A 116 0.91 -0.83 12.80
CA MET A 116 0.32 -1.38 14.01
C MET A 116 0.04 -2.88 13.86
N SER A 117 -0.59 -3.29 12.76
CA SER A 117 -0.81 -4.71 12.45
C SER A 117 0.51 -5.49 12.46
N PHE A 118 1.54 -4.95 11.79
CA PHE A 118 2.86 -5.56 11.72
C PHE A 118 3.46 -5.79 13.11
N ILE A 119 3.52 -4.75 13.94
CA ILE A 119 4.12 -4.82 15.28
C ILE A 119 3.39 -5.86 16.14
N PHE A 120 2.06 -5.81 16.19
CA PHE A 120 1.31 -6.73 17.04
C PHE A 120 1.38 -8.19 16.57
N VAL A 121 1.44 -8.43 15.26
CA VAL A 121 1.67 -9.79 14.72
C VAL A 121 3.08 -10.26 15.04
N ASP A 122 4.11 -9.43 14.87
CA ASP A 122 5.52 -9.78 15.10
C ASP A 122 5.73 -10.21 16.56
N PHE A 123 5.34 -9.36 17.51
CA PHE A 123 5.45 -9.67 18.94
C PHE A 123 4.47 -10.75 19.42
N GLY A 124 3.34 -10.94 18.73
CA GLY A 124 2.33 -11.94 19.07
C GLY A 124 2.67 -13.36 18.60
N PHE A 125 3.14 -13.51 17.37
CA PHE A 125 3.47 -14.80 16.75
C PHE A 125 4.93 -15.22 16.95
N PHE A 126 5.84 -14.25 17.17
CA PHE A 126 7.27 -14.51 17.29
C PHE A 126 7.87 -13.88 18.57
N PRO A 127 7.58 -14.44 19.77
CA PRO A 127 8.05 -13.87 21.03
C PRO A 127 9.58 -13.83 21.13
N THR A 128 10.11 -12.74 21.69
CA THR A 128 11.56 -12.40 21.74
C THR A 128 12.43 -13.30 22.61
N LYS A 129 11.87 -14.31 23.29
CA LYS A 129 12.57 -15.13 24.30
C LYS A 129 13.67 -16.04 23.72
N ASN A 130 13.68 -16.29 22.41
CA ASN A 130 14.69 -17.11 21.72
C ASN A 130 15.25 -16.40 20.46
N TRP A 131 15.69 -15.15 20.62
CA TRP A 131 16.19 -14.31 19.53
C TRP A 131 17.46 -14.91 18.89
N SER A 132 17.27 -15.63 17.77
CA SER A 132 18.32 -15.82 16.77
C SER A 132 18.06 -14.81 15.65
N TYR A 133 19.04 -13.97 15.32
CA TYR A 133 18.93 -12.90 14.30
C TYR A 133 18.34 -13.39 12.96
N TRP A 134 18.53 -14.67 12.63
CA TRP A 134 18.08 -15.29 11.38
C TRP A 134 16.62 -15.77 11.38
N ARG A 135 15.93 -15.79 12.53
CA ARG A 135 14.58 -16.35 12.67
C ARG A 135 13.50 -15.34 13.04
N HIS A 136 13.88 -14.11 13.40
CA HIS A 136 12.92 -13.07 13.79
C HIS A 136 12.47 -12.28 12.55
N PRO A 137 11.17 -12.21 12.23
CA PRO A 137 10.71 -11.62 10.98
C PRO A 137 10.85 -10.09 10.86
N LEU A 138 11.56 -9.43 11.79
CA LEU A 138 12.02 -8.06 11.62
C LEU A 138 12.89 -7.88 10.36
N TYR A 139 13.60 -8.93 9.92
CA TYR A 139 14.29 -8.89 8.63
C TYR A 139 13.32 -8.65 7.47
N LEU A 140 12.05 -9.08 7.55
CA LEU A 140 11.05 -8.79 6.51
C LEU A 140 10.74 -7.31 6.42
N LEU A 141 10.63 -6.61 7.56
CA LEU A 141 10.45 -5.16 7.56
C LEU A 141 11.64 -4.45 6.94
N ILE A 142 12.87 -4.87 7.28
CA ILE A 142 14.09 -4.30 6.71
C ILE A 142 14.19 -4.59 5.21
N ILE A 143 13.90 -5.82 4.78
CA ILE A 143 13.89 -6.22 3.37
C ILE A 143 12.84 -5.42 2.61
N LEU A 144 11.65 -5.23 3.16
CA LEU A 144 10.56 -4.52 2.48
C LEU A 144 10.74 -3.01 2.48
N ILE A 145 11.32 -2.43 3.53
CA ILE A 145 11.80 -1.04 3.52
C ILE A 145 12.89 -0.88 2.47
N GLY A 146 13.87 -1.79 2.45
CA GLY A 146 14.94 -1.81 1.45
C GLY A 146 14.39 -1.91 0.03
N ALA A 147 13.46 -2.82 -0.23
CA ALA A 147 12.79 -2.99 -1.52
C ALA A 147 11.98 -1.75 -1.91
N GLY A 148 11.28 -1.12 -0.96
CA GLY A 148 10.58 0.15 -1.17
C GLY A 148 11.53 1.28 -1.56
N LEU A 149 12.65 1.41 -0.86
CA LEU A 149 13.66 2.42 -1.12
C LEU A 149 14.31 2.23 -2.49
N VAL A 150 14.64 0.97 -2.84
CA VAL A 150 15.10 0.59 -4.17
C VAL A 150 14.07 0.97 -5.24
N THR A 151 12.80 0.69 -5.01
CA THR A 151 11.71 1.01 -5.95
C THR A 151 11.59 2.52 -6.19
N VAL A 152 11.67 3.33 -5.13
CA VAL A 152 11.64 4.79 -5.23
C VAL A 152 12.85 5.31 -5.99
N VAL A 153 14.06 4.86 -5.65
CA VAL A 153 15.30 5.27 -6.33
C VAL A 153 15.26 4.90 -7.81
N LEU A 154 14.87 3.66 -8.14
CA LEU A 154 14.71 3.22 -9.53
C LEU A 154 13.67 4.07 -10.27
N SER A 155 12.53 4.37 -9.63
CA SER A 155 11.49 5.21 -10.24
C SER A 155 12.00 6.62 -10.54
N LEU A 156 12.76 7.23 -9.63
CA LEU A 156 13.37 8.55 -9.84
C LEU A 156 14.42 8.53 -10.96
N ILE A 157 15.25 7.47 -11.02
CA ILE A 157 16.24 7.28 -12.09
C ILE A 157 15.53 7.10 -13.44
N ILE A 158 14.53 6.22 -13.53
CA ILE A 158 13.76 5.99 -14.76
C ILE A 158 13.14 7.30 -15.24
N LYS A 159 12.50 8.05 -14.35
CA LYS A 159 11.90 9.36 -14.68
C LYS A 159 12.94 10.35 -15.21
N LYS A 160 14.11 10.43 -14.58
CA LYS A 160 15.16 11.38 -14.94
C LYS A 160 15.84 11.04 -16.27
N TYR A 161 16.09 9.76 -16.53
CA TYR A 161 16.97 9.34 -17.64
C TYR A 161 16.24 8.71 -18.83
N PHE A 162 15.07 8.13 -18.63
CA PHE A 162 14.35 7.40 -19.68
C PHE A 162 13.06 8.08 -20.13
N LEU A 163 12.37 8.77 -19.22
CA LEU A 163 11.10 9.44 -19.55
C LEU A 163 11.26 10.93 -19.89
N GLY A 164 12.45 11.51 -19.66
CA GLY A 164 12.72 12.93 -19.88
C GLY A 164 11.99 13.83 -18.88
N THR A 165 12.70 14.77 -18.26
CA THR A 165 12.05 15.89 -17.56
C THR A 165 11.71 16.95 -18.60
N ASP A 166 10.61 16.78 -19.34
CA ASP A 166 10.13 17.82 -20.25
C ASP A 166 9.53 18.98 -19.44
N SER A 167 10.39 19.82 -18.88
CA SER A 167 10.04 21.16 -18.40
C SER A 167 10.17 22.22 -19.50
N ASN A 168 10.37 21.81 -20.76
CA ASN A 168 10.56 22.69 -21.92
C ASN A 168 9.73 22.26 -23.15
N THR A 169 8.45 21.92 -23.00
CA THR A 169 7.55 21.89 -24.16
C THR A 169 6.90 23.27 -24.30
N PRO A 170 7.27 24.10 -25.30
CA PRO A 170 6.59 25.36 -25.53
C PRO A 170 5.15 25.09 -25.94
N SER A 171 4.21 25.90 -25.45
CA SER A 171 2.83 25.96 -25.92
C SER A 171 2.81 26.18 -27.45
N LYS A 172 2.66 25.11 -28.23
CA LYS A 172 2.44 25.19 -29.68
C LYS A 172 1.27 24.30 -30.07
N LEU A 173 0.08 24.74 -29.68
CA LEU A 173 -1.17 24.48 -30.39
C LEU A 173 -2.07 25.73 -30.21
N ALA A 174 -1.62 26.86 -30.76
CA ALA A 174 -2.58 27.87 -31.22
C ALA A 174 -3.04 27.41 -32.62
N PRO A 175 -4.36 27.41 -32.93
CA PRO A 175 -4.82 27.09 -34.27
C PRO A 175 -4.25 28.14 -35.21
N GLN A 176 -3.50 27.70 -36.22
CA GLN A 176 -3.15 28.57 -37.33
C GLN A 176 -4.41 28.82 -38.15
N ASP A 177 -4.72 30.10 -38.26
CA ASP A 177 -5.49 30.76 -39.30
C ASP A 177 -5.53 29.94 -40.60
N VAL A 178 -6.72 29.43 -40.94
CA VAL A 178 -7.06 29.04 -42.32
C VAL A 178 -7.98 30.12 -42.84
N GLU A 179 -7.39 31.21 -43.32
CA GLU A 179 -7.98 32.00 -44.40
C GLU A 179 -7.78 31.21 -45.70
N LEU A 180 -8.89 30.85 -46.35
CA LEU A 180 -9.15 30.98 -47.79
C LEU A 180 -10.64 30.71 -48.04
#